data_AF-A0A662U3V0-F1
#
_entry.id   AF-A0A662U3V0-F1
#
_cell.length_a   1.000
_cell.length_b   1.000
_cell.length_c   1.000
_cell.angle_alpha   90.00
_cell.angle_beta   90.00
_cell.angle_gamma   90.00
#
_symmetry.space_group_name_H-M   'P 1'
#
loop_
_entity.id
_entity.type
_entity.pdbx_description
1 polymer ?
#
loop_
_entity_poly.entity_id
_entity_poly.type
_entity_poly.pdbx_seq_one_letter_code
_entity_poly.pdbx_strand_id
1 'polypeptide(L)'
;MAKIFGQKERNTDSIKFEKIRKNIDKKYEDLHDELSDAYYNYWREGASKEWQGHDVQPTLEESKVLFDKLHGLIFLVRDIEFDEENSKLEDDDSGKKKIDSMYEERLDSVKNNIKKLKDEGIEITL
;
A
#
# COMPACT_ATOMS: atom_id res chain seq x y z
N MET A 1 -11.35 22.46 -21.12
CA MET A 1 -11.99 22.45 -19.79
C MET A 1 -11.75 21.10 -19.15
N ALA A 2 -10.64 20.93 -18.40
CA ALA A 2 -10.34 19.69 -17.70
C ALA A 2 -11.36 19.48 -16.57
N LYS A 3 -12.06 18.33 -16.59
CA LYS A 3 -12.93 17.90 -15.49
C LYS A 3 -12.02 17.53 -14.31
N ILE A 4 -12.08 18.33 -13.25
CA ILE A 4 -11.51 17.97 -11.95
C ILE A 4 -12.38 16.83 -11.42
N PHE A 5 -11.86 15.61 -11.42
CA PHE A 5 -12.47 14.50 -10.69
C PHE A 5 -12.35 14.86 -9.21
N GLY A 6 -13.45 15.25 -8.58
CA GLY A 6 -13.47 15.47 -7.14
C GLY A 6 -13.03 14.19 -6.44
N GLN A 7 -11.95 14.27 -5.65
CA GLN A 7 -11.56 13.20 -4.74
C GLN A 7 -12.77 12.88 -3.87
N LYS A 8 -13.33 11.68 -4.06
CA LYS A 8 -14.42 11.20 -3.22
C LYS A 8 -13.82 10.96 -1.84
N GLU A 9 -14.19 11.77 -0.85
CA GLU A 9 -13.75 11.56 0.54
C GLU A 9 -14.11 10.13 0.96
N ARG A 10 -13.09 9.35 1.31
CA ARG A 10 -13.26 7.98 1.77
C ARG A 10 -13.78 8.04 3.20
N ASN A 11 -15.01 7.57 3.44
CA ASN A 11 -15.57 7.51 4.78
C ASN A 11 -14.81 6.46 5.61
N THR A 12 -14.13 6.91 6.66
CA THR A 12 -13.36 6.06 7.59
C THR A 12 -13.90 6.13 9.02
N ASP A 13 -15.02 6.84 9.24
CA ASP A 13 -15.58 7.09 10.56
C ASP A 13 -16.25 5.82 11.14
N SER A 14 -16.14 5.62 12.46
CA SER A 14 -16.69 4.48 13.22
C SER A 14 -15.95 3.14 13.08
N ILE A 15 -14.70 3.14 12.62
CA ILE A 15 -13.87 1.94 12.50
C ILE A 15 -13.06 1.74 13.79
N LYS A 16 -12.96 0.51 14.30
CA LYS A 16 -12.00 0.19 15.37
C LYS A 16 -10.60 0.54 14.87
N PHE A 17 -9.85 1.38 15.59
CA PHE A 17 -8.55 1.94 15.17
C PHE A 17 -8.60 3.05 14.10
N GLU A 18 -9.74 3.74 13.96
CA GLU A 18 -9.92 4.89 13.04
C GLU A 18 -8.78 5.90 13.06
N LYS A 19 -8.27 6.29 14.25
CA LYS A 19 -7.14 7.23 14.36
C LYS A 19 -5.87 6.72 13.68
N ILE A 20 -5.54 5.44 13.87
CA ILE A 20 -4.38 4.80 13.24
C ILE A 20 -4.59 4.73 11.73
N ARG A 21 -5.77 4.27 11.30
CA ARG A 21 -6.12 4.14 9.88
C ARG A 21 -6.10 5.48 9.15
N LYS A 22 -6.64 6.56 9.73
CA LYS A 22 -6.64 7.89 9.08
C LYS A 22 -5.23 8.38 8.74
N ASN A 23 -4.25 8.12 9.61
CA ASN A 23 -2.86 8.52 9.36
C ASN A 23 -2.15 7.58 8.38
N ILE A 24 -2.28 6.27 8.59
CA ILE A 24 -1.59 5.26 7.76
C ILE A 24 -2.21 5.20 6.37
N ASP A 25 -3.53 5.04 6.25
CA ASP A 25 -4.20 4.87 4.96
C ASP A 25 -3.88 6.06 4.04
N LYS A 26 -3.89 7.30 4.55
CA LYS A 26 -3.58 8.49 3.73
C LYS A 26 -2.19 8.43 3.08
N LYS A 27 -1.16 8.06 3.84
CA LYS A 27 0.23 7.93 3.35
C LYS A 27 0.33 6.92 2.20
N TYR A 28 -0.27 5.74 2.38
CA TYR A 28 -0.21 4.67 1.38
C TYR A 28 -1.13 4.91 0.19
N GLU A 29 -2.22 5.65 0.38
CA GLU A 29 -3.07 6.13 -0.70
C GLU A 29 -2.34 7.12 -1.60
N ASP A 30 -1.54 8.02 -1.03
CA ASP A 30 -0.74 8.96 -1.82
C ASP A 30 0.34 8.22 -2.63
N LEU A 31 1.04 7.25 -2.02
CA LEU A 31 1.99 6.39 -2.74
C LEU A 31 1.32 5.59 -3.87
N HIS A 32 0.13 5.04 -3.62
CA HIS A 32 -0.64 4.31 -4.62
C HIS A 32 -1.05 5.22 -5.78
N ASP A 33 -1.52 6.43 -5.48
CA ASP A 33 -1.95 7.39 -6.49
C ASP A 33 -0.76 7.89 -7.30
N GLU A 34 0.41 8.08 -6.70
CA GLU A 34 1.66 8.41 -7.41
C GLU A 34 2.13 7.30 -8.36
N LEU A 35 2.11 6.04 -7.90
CA LEU A 35 2.45 4.88 -8.72
C LEU A 35 1.49 4.73 -9.89
N SER A 36 0.18 4.85 -9.62
CA SER A 36 -0.87 4.82 -10.63
C SER A 36 -0.69 5.97 -11.62
N ASP A 37 -0.39 7.17 -11.13
CA ASP A 37 -0.18 8.33 -11.97
C ASP A 37 1.00 8.12 -12.90
N ALA A 38 2.12 7.54 -12.43
CA ALA A 38 3.28 7.22 -13.24
C ALA A 38 2.95 6.17 -14.32
N TYR A 39 2.25 5.09 -13.95
CA TYR A 39 1.84 4.03 -14.87
C TYR A 39 0.87 4.54 -15.95
N TYR A 40 -0.18 5.27 -15.56
CA TYR A 40 -1.19 5.79 -16.47
C TYR A 40 -0.78 7.08 -17.18
N ASN A 41 0.33 7.73 -16.79
CA ASN A 41 0.84 8.92 -17.47
C ASN A 41 1.06 8.69 -18.96
N TYR A 42 1.53 7.50 -19.33
CA TYR A 42 1.75 7.13 -20.72
C TYR A 42 0.48 7.28 -21.58
N TRP A 43 -0.69 6.89 -21.06
CA TRP A 43 -1.95 7.02 -21.81
C TRP A 43 -2.50 8.46 -21.82
N ARG A 44 -2.10 9.30 -20.86
CA ARG A 44 -2.53 10.70 -20.77
C ARG A 44 -1.66 11.63 -21.64
N GLU A 45 -0.35 11.48 -21.53
CA GLU A 45 0.65 12.42 -22.06
C GLU A 45 1.57 11.78 -23.11
N GLY A 46 1.45 10.47 -23.37
CA GLY A 46 2.31 9.75 -24.31
C GLY A 46 3.73 9.52 -23.80
N ALA A 47 3.99 9.76 -22.52
CA ALA A 47 5.31 9.69 -21.90
C ALA A 47 5.28 8.75 -20.68
N SER A 48 6.25 7.84 -20.62
CA SER A 48 6.53 7.08 -19.40
C SER A 48 7.11 8.00 -18.33
N LYS A 49 6.82 7.66 -17.07
CA LYS A 49 7.33 8.37 -15.91
C LYS A 49 7.87 7.32 -14.95
N GLU A 50 9.12 7.50 -14.53
CA GLU A 50 9.69 6.68 -13.48
C GLU A 50 9.00 6.97 -12.14
N TRP A 51 8.80 5.92 -11.34
CA TRP A 51 8.31 6.04 -9.98
C TRP A 51 9.31 5.40 -9.03
N GLN A 52 9.93 6.22 -8.18
CA GLN A 52 10.98 5.78 -7.23
C GLN A 52 12.13 5.00 -7.89
N GLY A 53 12.48 5.35 -9.13
CA GLY A 53 13.52 4.67 -9.92
C GLY A 53 13.05 3.40 -10.65
N HIS A 54 11.77 3.04 -10.53
CA HIS A 54 11.15 1.94 -11.27
C HIS A 54 10.47 2.45 -12.55
N ASP A 55 10.73 1.79 -13.68
CA ASP A 55 10.08 2.11 -14.95
C ASP A 55 8.82 1.24 -15.18
N VAL A 56 7.66 1.82 -14.86
CA VAL A 56 6.36 1.14 -14.85
C VAL A 56 5.54 1.45 -16.12
N GLN A 57 6.14 1.35 -17.31
CA GLN A 57 5.42 1.64 -18.56
C GLN A 57 4.29 0.62 -18.84
N PRO A 58 3.09 1.05 -19.25
CA PRO A 58 1.97 0.13 -19.46
C PRO A 58 2.07 -0.69 -20.76
N THR A 59 3.03 -0.38 -21.64
CA THR A 59 3.18 -1.02 -22.96
C THR A 59 4.09 -2.24 -22.95
N LEU A 60 4.83 -2.48 -21.86
CA LEU A 60 5.71 -3.63 -21.69
C LEU A 60 5.12 -4.56 -20.65
N GLU A 61 5.04 -5.86 -20.96
CA GLU A 61 4.50 -6.86 -20.02
C GLU A 61 5.33 -6.91 -18.72
N GLU A 62 6.65 -6.80 -18.83
CA GLU A 62 7.57 -6.77 -17.67
C GLU A 62 7.28 -5.58 -16.75
N SER A 63 7.02 -4.41 -17.33
CA SER A 63 6.68 -3.20 -16.57
C SER A 63 5.28 -3.26 -15.94
N LYS A 64 4.33 -3.95 -16.59
CA LYS A 64 3.03 -4.26 -15.97
C LYS A 64 3.19 -5.21 -14.78
N VAL A 65 3.99 -6.27 -14.92
CA VAL A 65 4.30 -7.19 -13.81
C VAL A 65 4.97 -6.44 -12.65
N LEU A 66 5.90 -5.54 -12.95
CA LEU A 66 6.54 -4.67 -11.97
C LEU A 66 5.53 -3.75 -11.28
N PHE A 67 4.63 -3.11 -12.04
CA PHE A 67 3.54 -2.30 -11.51
C PHE A 67 2.65 -3.11 -10.56
N ASP A 68 2.20 -4.30 -10.95
CA ASP A 68 1.33 -5.15 -10.13
C ASP A 68 2.04 -5.55 -8.81
N LYS A 69 3.34 -5.83 -8.87
CA LYS A 69 4.17 -6.13 -7.68
C LYS A 69 4.30 -4.92 -6.76
N LEU A 70 4.62 -3.73 -7.30
CA LEU A 70 4.74 -2.49 -6.53
C LEU A 70 3.39 -2.08 -5.91
N HIS A 71 2.31 -2.19 -6.69
CA HIS A 71 0.95 -1.94 -6.25
C HIS A 71 0.57 -2.88 -5.09
N GLY A 72 0.87 -4.18 -5.21
CA GLY A 72 0.69 -5.12 -4.11
C GLY A 72 1.56 -4.79 -2.88
N LEU A 73 2.82 -4.42 -3.10
CA LEU A 73 3.78 -4.10 -2.04
C LEU A 73 3.31 -2.93 -1.17
N ILE A 74 2.73 -1.88 -1.76
CA ILE A 74 2.16 -0.74 -1.02
C ILE A 74 1.16 -1.23 0.03
N PHE A 75 0.24 -2.12 -0.33
CA PHE A 75 -0.76 -2.64 0.61
C PHE A 75 -0.17 -3.61 1.65
N LEU A 76 0.82 -4.43 1.26
CA LEU A 76 1.49 -5.33 2.20
C LEU A 76 2.23 -4.54 3.29
N VAL A 77 2.97 -3.49 2.90
CA VAL A 77 3.73 -2.66 3.84
C VAL A 77 2.80 -1.83 4.71
N ARG A 78 1.69 -1.34 4.15
CA ARG A 78 0.58 -0.73 4.91
C ARG A 78 0.01 -1.64 5.98
N ASP A 79 -0.27 -2.90 5.66
CA ASP A 79 -0.82 -3.87 6.61
C ASP A 79 0.15 -4.15 7.77
N ILE A 80 1.46 -4.18 7.50
CA ILE A 80 2.49 -4.31 8.54
C ILE A 80 2.57 -3.06 9.42
N GLU A 81 2.66 -1.86 8.84
CA GLU A 81 2.72 -0.61 9.62
C GLU A 81 1.45 -0.46 10.48
N PHE A 82 0.29 -0.86 9.94
CA PHE A 82 -0.96 -0.87 10.71
C PHE A 82 -0.92 -1.85 11.89
N ASP A 83 -0.44 -3.07 11.70
CA ASP A 83 -0.30 -4.04 12.79
C ASP A 83 0.68 -3.56 13.87
N GLU A 84 1.81 -2.99 13.46
CA GLU A 84 2.81 -2.41 14.36
C GLU A 84 2.22 -1.27 15.20
N GLU A 85 1.51 -0.31 14.58
CA GLU A 85 0.85 0.77 15.32
C GLU A 85 -0.29 0.26 16.22
N ASN A 86 -1.04 -0.73 15.76
CA ASN A 86 -2.10 -1.37 16.54
C ASN A 86 -1.54 -2.10 17.78
N SER A 87 -0.33 -2.66 17.69
CA SER A 87 0.33 -3.35 18.81
C SER A 87 0.77 -2.40 19.94
N LYS A 88 0.89 -1.10 19.66
CA LYS A 88 1.33 -0.07 20.62
C LYS A 88 0.20 0.49 21.47
N LEU A 89 -1.05 0.19 21.14
CA LEU A 89 -2.19 0.64 21.93
C LEU A 89 -2.25 -0.17 23.24
N GLU A 90 -2.27 0.53 24.38
CA GLU A 90 -2.45 -0.10 25.68
C GLU A 90 -3.82 -0.80 25.74
N ASP A 91 -3.81 -2.05 26.19
CA ASP A 91 -5.01 -2.86 26.36
C ASP A 91 -5.88 -2.27 27.47
N ASP A 92 -7.03 -1.71 27.12
CA ASP A 92 -8.11 -1.46 28.09
C ASP A 92 -8.77 -2.81 28.43
N ASP A 93 -8.08 -3.56 29.29
CA ASP A 93 -8.38 -4.75 30.13
C ASP A 93 -9.58 -5.68 29.80
N SER A 94 -9.95 -5.83 28.53
CA SER A 94 -11.13 -6.65 28.14
C SER A 94 -10.89 -7.61 26.98
N GLY A 95 -9.66 -7.77 26.51
CA GLY A 95 -9.40 -8.65 25.38
C GLY A 95 -7.95 -9.03 25.25
N LYS A 96 -7.49 -9.96 26.09
CA LYS A 96 -6.42 -10.88 25.68
C LYS A 96 -6.77 -11.32 24.27
N LYS A 97 -6.09 -10.76 23.26
CA LYS A 97 -6.10 -11.32 21.91
C LYS A 97 -5.56 -12.73 22.11
N LYS A 98 -6.44 -13.73 22.11
CA LYS A 98 -6.10 -14.96 21.38
C LYS A 98 -5.73 -14.43 20.01
N ILE A 99 -4.44 -14.24 19.78
CA ILE A 99 -3.96 -14.05 18.43
C ILE A 99 -4.40 -15.34 17.75
N ASP A 100 -5.40 -15.20 16.88
CA ASP A 100 -5.92 -16.32 16.13
C ASP A 100 -4.74 -16.85 15.32
N SER A 101 -4.42 -18.15 15.36
CA SER A 101 -3.24 -18.68 14.67
C SER A 101 -3.24 -18.31 13.18
N MET A 102 -4.43 -18.16 12.62
CA MET A 102 -4.68 -17.67 11.26
C MET A 102 -4.15 -16.24 11.00
N TYR A 103 -4.12 -15.38 12.02
CA TYR A 103 -3.61 -14.01 11.91
C TYR A 103 -2.08 -13.96 11.92
N GLU A 104 -1.43 -14.76 12.78
CA GLU A 104 0.03 -14.94 12.79
C GLU A 104 0.52 -15.51 11.46
N GLU A 105 -0.12 -16.57 10.97
CA GLU A 105 0.20 -17.16 9.66
C GLU A 105 0.07 -16.15 8.52
N ARG A 106 -0.96 -15.27 8.57
CA ARG A 106 -1.12 -14.20 7.59
C ARG A 106 0.01 -13.17 7.68
N LEU A 107 0.38 -12.72 8.88
CA LEU A 107 1.46 -11.75 9.07
C LEU A 107 2.81 -12.30 8.60
N ASP A 108 3.12 -13.54 8.92
CA ASP A 108 4.34 -14.20 8.45
C ASP A 108 4.35 -14.35 6.92
N SER A 109 3.21 -14.69 6.32
CA SER A 109 3.05 -14.72 4.86
C SER A 109 3.31 -13.35 4.23
N VAL A 110 2.74 -12.27 4.81
CA VAL A 110 2.96 -10.89 4.35
C VAL A 110 4.44 -10.52 4.43
N LYS A 111 5.09 -10.74 5.58
CA LYS A 111 6.52 -10.46 5.78
C LYS A 111 7.41 -11.24 4.80
N ASN A 112 7.09 -12.51 4.56
CA ASN A 112 7.80 -13.33 3.59
C ASN A 112 7.63 -12.82 2.15
N ASN A 113 6.44 -12.34 1.79
CA ASN A 113 6.21 -11.75 0.46
C ASN A 113 6.98 -10.44 0.28
N ILE A 114 6.97 -9.56 1.29
CA ILE A 114 7.79 -8.33 1.28
C ILE A 114 9.27 -8.67 1.11
N LYS A 115 9.77 -9.67 1.85
CA LYS A 115 11.17 -10.11 1.75
C LYS A 115 11.50 -10.63 0.34
N LYS A 116 10.64 -11.44 -0.27
CA LYS A 116 10.86 -11.94 -1.64
C LYS A 116 10.95 -10.81 -2.65
N LEU A 117 10.04 -9.83 -2.56
CA LEU A 117 10.07 -8.65 -3.44
C LEU A 117 11.35 -7.84 -3.22
N LYS A 118 11.79 -7.70 -1.97
CA LYS A 118 13.07 -7.08 -1.63
C LYS A 118 14.27 -7.78 -2.27
N ASP A 119 14.30 -9.12 -2.22
CA ASP A 119 15.35 -9.94 -2.83
C ASP A 119 15.36 -9.82 -4.37
N GLU A 120 14.23 -9.45 -4.98
CA GLU A 120 14.10 -9.12 -6.41
C GLU A 120 14.48 -7.66 -6.74
N GLY A 121 14.90 -6.86 -5.76
CA GLY A 121 15.20 -5.43 -5.91
C GLY A 121 13.96 -4.52 -5.96
N ILE A 122 12.79 -5.05 -5.59
CA ILE A 122 11.52 -4.33 -5.58
C ILE A 122 11.26 -3.82 -4.17
N GLU A 123 11.53 -2.52 -3.98
CA GLU A 123 11.37 -1.82 -2.71
C GLU A 123 10.62 -0.50 -2.92
N ILE A 124 9.87 -0.07 -1.90
CA ILE A 124 9.26 1.26 -1.84
C ILE A 124 9.96 2.10 -0.79
N THR A 125 10.13 3.38 -1.09
CA THR A 125 10.59 4.39 -0.13
C THR A 125 9.36 5.06 0.48
N LEU A 126 9.29 5.07 1.81
CA LEU A 126 8.17 5.59 2.61
C LEU A 126 8.42 7.00 3.13
#